data_AF-A0A086KI15-F1
#
_entry.id   AF-A0A086KI15-F1
#
_cell.length_a   1.000
_cell.length_b   1.000
_cell.length_c   1.000
_cell.angle_alpha   90.00
_cell.angle_beta   90.00
_cell.angle_gamma   90.00
#
_symmetry.space_group_name_H-M   'P 1'
#
loop_
_entity.id
_entity.type
_entity.pdbx_description
1 polymer ?
#
loop_
_entity_poly.entity_id
_entity_poly.type
_entity_poly.pdbx_seq_one_letter_code
_entity_poly.pdbx_strand_id
1 'polypeptide(L)'
;MATPAGLPPPAFGPASLSPAADFSFSAGANGSSDWQCLDSVWYRKLDVFDMEWKHERQLFDLFVVAAAPYGGPVACVRNEKVFQPAKKNIKPELQIFSARGRLLAKSPWTYSRLVTMSWNNDEVLVCVFQDGVVRTFSPQCEKLHFFSLDERIKVEGGLVQAAVGGCGIVALTAALNFYYNDAFDRSQTIVLPDTGLRGPPLSLCILPAAPCAGSDPNEKTFSWFSPSTTKLEELRIVVATESGALLLLDRHKCVDLKLDDGPFVALSVSRSGRLLACLSSTGQLRVLSTAGIPRAIASPFLERQMRPKQVQWCGDDCLALYIPMHTPSGDVQ
;
A
#
# COMPACT_ATOMS: atom_id res chain seq x y z
N MET A 1 25.82 26.15 -9.90
CA MET A 1 24.50 26.81 -9.88
C MET A 1 24.00 26.97 -11.31
N ALA A 2 23.06 26.13 -11.71
CA ALA A 2 22.17 26.38 -12.85
C ALA A 2 20.96 25.47 -12.63
N THR A 3 19.88 26.06 -12.12
CA THR A 3 18.56 25.41 -12.03
C THR A 3 18.02 25.23 -13.46
N PRO A 4 17.49 24.06 -13.84
CA PRO A 4 16.78 23.95 -15.11
C PRO A 4 15.47 24.74 -14.98
N ALA A 5 15.31 25.75 -15.84
CA ALA A 5 14.11 26.56 -15.90
C ALA A 5 12.90 25.67 -16.22
N GLY A 6 11.97 25.57 -15.28
CA GLY A 6 10.68 24.91 -15.52
C GLY A 6 9.93 25.64 -16.62
N LEU A 7 9.47 24.89 -17.63
CA LEU A 7 8.56 25.40 -18.67
C LEU A 7 7.27 25.90 -18.01
N PRO A 8 6.79 27.12 -18.33
CA PRO A 8 5.55 27.63 -17.77
C PRO A 8 4.34 26.85 -18.32
N PRO A 9 3.28 26.65 -17.52
CA PRO A 9 2.03 26.09 -18.03
C PRO A 9 1.40 27.03 -19.07
N PRO A 10 0.74 26.49 -20.11
CA PRO A 10 0.04 27.31 -21.11
C PRO A 10 -1.16 28.03 -20.48
N ALA A 11 -1.38 29.29 -20.86
CA ALA A 11 -2.54 30.06 -20.45
C ALA A 11 -3.78 29.58 -21.22
N PHE A 12 -4.74 28.96 -20.53
CA PHE A 12 -6.05 28.61 -21.09
C PHE A 12 -7.16 29.33 -20.32
N GLY A 13 -8.15 29.84 -21.07
CA GLY A 13 -9.33 30.52 -20.54
C GLY A 13 -10.25 29.59 -19.73
N PRO A 14 -11.26 30.15 -19.04
CA PRO A 14 -12.10 29.39 -18.12
C PRO A 14 -12.86 28.27 -18.85
N ALA A 15 -12.65 27.03 -18.41
CA ALA A 15 -13.30 25.84 -18.96
C ALA A 15 -14.72 25.66 -18.39
N SER A 16 -15.68 25.36 -19.25
CA SER A 16 -17.03 24.95 -18.87
C SER A 16 -17.02 23.53 -18.31
N LEU A 17 -17.53 23.34 -17.09
CA LEU A 17 -17.68 22.05 -16.42
C LEU A 17 -18.71 21.17 -17.16
N SER A 18 -18.27 20.04 -17.71
CA SER A 18 -19.16 18.92 -18.04
C SER A 18 -19.06 17.86 -16.93
N PRO A 19 -20.16 17.23 -16.47
CA PRO A 19 -20.15 16.47 -15.22
C PRO A 19 -19.76 14.98 -15.37
N ALA A 20 -19.29 14.52 -16.53
CA ALA A 20 -19.11 13.10 -16.80
C ALA A 20 -18.08 12.81 -17.90
N ALA A 21 -16.88 13.37 -17.79
CA ALA A 21 -15.75 12.93 -18.61
C ALA A 21 -14.96 11.86 -17.83
N ASP A 22 -14.90 10.65 -18.37
CA ASP A 22 -14.09 9.54 -17.83
C ASP A 22 -12.61 9.95 -17.78
N PHE A 23 -12.11 10.24 -16.57
CA PHE A 23 -10.70 10.58 -16.34
C PHE A 23 -9.87 9.30 -16.35
N SER A 24 -9.41 8.89 -17.53
CA SER A 24 -8.53 7.73 -17.69
C SER A 24 -7.34 8.06 -18.59
N PHE A 25 -6.14 7.80 -18.09
CA PHE A 25 -4.95 7.73 -18.94
C PHE A 25 -4.91 6.33 -19.56
N SER A 26 -5.56 6.14 -20.70
CA SER A 26 -5.35 4.94 -21.51
C SER A 26 -3.96 4.99 -22.15
N ALA A 27 -3.24 3.86 -22.14
CA ALA A 27 -1.92 3.80 -22.73
C ALA A 27 -2.04 3.89 -24.26
N GLY A 28 -1.80 5.08 -24.82
CA GLY A 28 -1.62 5.26 -26.27
C GLY A 28 -2.37 6.45 -26.87
N ALA A 29 -1.87 7.66 -26.66
CA ALA A 29 -2.14 8.77 -27.57
C ALA A 29 -1.00 9.79 -27.46
N ASN A 30 -0.21 9.93 -28.53
CA ASN A 30 0.76 11.00 -28.69
C ASN A 30 0.07 12.19 -29.38
N GLY A 31 0.10 13.37 -28.77
CA GLY A 31 0.01 14.62 -29.53
C GLY A 31 -0.59 15.81 -28.80
N SER A 32 0.22 16.60 -28.09
CA SER A 32 -0.07 17.96 -27.57
C SER A 32 -1.31 18.15 -26.67
N SER A 33 -2.14 17.11 -26.51
CA SER A 33 -3.33 17.01 -25.67
C SER A 33 -3.03 16.28 -24.35
N ASP A 34 -1.77 16.30 -23.91
CA ASP A 34 -1.27 15.45 -22.83
C ASP A 34 -1.59 15.99 -21.43
N TRP A 35 -2.07 17.24 -21.36
CA TRP A 35 -2.50 17.91 -20.13
C TRP A 35 -4.01 17.75 -19.93
N GLN A 36 -4.40 17.21 -18.78
CA GLN A 36 -5.80 17.06 -18.36
C GLN A 36 -6.04 17.88 -17.08
N CYS A 37 -7.07 18.73 -17.09
CA CYS A 37 -7.47 19.50 -15.92
C CYS A 37 -8.44 18.68 -15.06
N LEU A 38 -8.14 18.53 -13.77
CA LEU A 38 -9.06 18.00 -12.77
C LEU A 38 -9.33 19.10 -11.76
N ASP A 39 -10.58 19.57 -11.75
CA ASP A 39 -10.99 20.78 -11.02
C ASP A 39 -10.09 21.99 -11.36
N SER A 40 -9.16 22.34 -10.47
CA SER A 40 -8.24 23.48 -10.61
C SER A 40 -6.78 23.08 -10.88
N VAL A 41 -6.48 21.78 -10.97
CA VAL A 41 -5.12 21.25 -11.08
C VAL A 41 -4.93 20.54 -12.42
N TRP A 42 -3.81 20.82 -13.09
CA TRP A 42 -3.47 20.22 -14.38
C TRP A 42 -2.46 19.08 -14.22
N TYR A 43 -2.80 17.93 -14.78
CA TYR A 43 -1.97 16.73 -14.78
C TYR A 43 -1.50 16.42 -16.19
N ARG A 44 -0.29 15.88 -16.32
CA ARG A 44 0.14 15.23 -17.56
C ARG A 44 0.85 13.94 -17.28
N LYS A 45 0.77 13.02 -18.23
CA LYS A 45 1.61 11.83 -18.24
C LYS A 45 2.95 12.17 -18.87
N LEU A 46 4.04 11.79 -18.22
CA LEU A 46 5.39 11.91 -18.75
C LEU A 46 6.09 10.56 -18.70
N ASP A 47 6.66 10.16 -19.83
CA ASP A 47 7.55 9.01 -19.88
C ASP A 47 8.94 9.46 -19.40
N VAL A 48 9.31 9.06 -18.18
CA VAL A 48 10.55 9.50 -17.52
C VAL A 48 11.75 8.68 -17.98
N PHE A 49 11.56 7.37 -18.20
CA PHE A 49 12.63 6.47 -18.64
C PHE A 49 12.08 5.19 -19.24
N ASP A 50 12.89 4.56 -20.10
CA ASP A 50 12.64 3.21 -20.57
C ASP A 50 12.85 2.19 -19.45
N MET A 51 11.91 1.24 -19.40
CA MET A 51 11.91 0.14 -18.44
C MET A 51 12.79 -1.00 -18.94
N GLU A 52 13.73 -1.45 -18.11
CA GLU A 52 14.69 -2.52 -18.37
C GLU A 52 14.17 -3.92 -17.98
N TRP A 53 12.93 -4.02 -17.48
CA TRP A 53 12.28 -5.31 -17.21
C TRP A 53 12.11 -6.10 -18.52
N LYS A 54 12.90 -7.17 -18.71
CA LYS A 54 12.90 -7.98 -19.94
C LYS A 54 12.08 -9.25 -19.79
N HIS A 55 12.51 -10.13 -18.89
CA HIS A 55 11.91 -11.46 -18.72
C HIS A 55 11.04 -11.55 -17.47
N GLU A 56 11.19 -10.59 -16.56
CA GLU A 56 10.59 -10.59 -15.22
C GLU A 56 9.13 -10.12 -15.24
N ARG A 57 8.72 -9.33 -16.25
CA ARG A 57 7.34 -8.81 -16.35
C ARG A 57 6.29 -9.91 -16.36
N GLN A 58 6.55 -10.98 -17.10
CA GLN A 58 5.64 -12.14 -17.22
C GLN A 58 5.73 -13.08 -16.03
N LEU A 59 6.67 -12.83 -15.10
CA LEU A 59 6.93 -13.71 -13.97
C LEU A 59 6.44 -13.12 -12.65
N PHE A 60 6.14 -11.83 -12.54
CA PHE A 60 5.75 -11.21 -11.27
C PHE A 60 4.55 -11.87 -10.58
N ASP A 61 3.63 -12.48 -11.34
CA ASP A 61 2.53 -13.27 -10.77
C ASP A 61 3.00 -14.47 -9.93
N LEU A 62 4.26 -14.89 -10.11
CA LEU A 62 4.92 -15.95 -9.36
C LEU A 62 5.70 -15.44 -8.15
N PHE A 63 5.75 -14.13 -7.93
CA PHE A 63 6.54 -13.49 -6.88
C PHE A 63 5.64 -12.72 -5.92
N VAL A 64 6.09 -12.61 -4.67
CA VAL A 64 5.67 -11.54 -3.77
C VAL A 64 6.53 -10.34 -4.09
N VAL A 65 5.90 -9.19 -4.37
CA VAL A 65 6.56 -7.96 -4.81
C VAL A 65 6.30 -6.85 -3.80
N ALA A 66 7.34 -6.11 -3.45
CA ALA A 66 7.25 -4.92 -2.61
C ALA A 66 8.00 -3.76 -3.27
N ALA A 67 7.29 -2.70 -3.61
CA ALA A 67 7.90 -1.47 -4.14
C ALA A 67 8.15 -0.48 -3.00
N ALA A 68 9.36 0.08 -2.95
CA ALA A 68 9.70 1.11 -1.99
C ALA A 68 8.98 2.42 -2.32
N PRO A 69 8.77 3.29 -1.31
CA PRO A 69 8.29 4.65 -1.52
C PRO A 69 9.20 5.46 -2.47
N TYR A 70 8.70 6.60 -2.98
CA TYR A 70 9.47 7.59 -3.75
C TYR A 70 10.12 7.11 -5.06
N GLY A 71 9.62 6.02 -5.65
CA GLY A 71 10.27 5.42 -6.82
C GLY A 71 11.59 4.72 -6.46
N GLY A 72 11.72 4.28 -5.21
CA GLY A 72 12.83 3.50 -4.72
C GLY A 72 12.85 2.06 -5.26
N PRO A 73 13.64 1.18 -4.64
CA PRO A 73 13.83 -0.19 -5.10
C PRO A 73 12.56 -1.06 -5.07
N VAL A 74 12.54 -2.10 -5.91
CA VAL A 74 11.49 -3.12 -5.97
C VAL A 74 12.08 -4.45 -5.53
N ALA A 75 11.58 -5.00 -4.42
CA ALA A 75 11.96 -6.30 -3.90
C ALA A 75 11.03 -7.40 -4.42
N CYS A 76 11.59 -8.55 -4.74
CA CYS A 76 10.88 -9.72 -5.21
C CYS A 76 11.41 -10.98 -4.54
N VAL A 77 10.49 -11.83 -4.07
CA VAL A 77 10.78 -13.20 -3.61
C VAL A 77 9.76 -14.14 -4.23
N ARG A 78 10.16 -15.38 -4.52
CA ARG A 78 9.24 -16.36 -5.10
C ARG A 78 8.05 -16.58 -4.16
N ASN A 79 6.84 -16.55 -4.71
CA ASN A 79 5.62 -16.80 -3.96
C ASN A 79 5.43 -18.31 -3.78
N GLU A 80 5.55 -18.77 -2.54
CA GLU A 80 5.40 -20.18 -2.17
C GLU A 80 3.98 -20.72 -2.41
N LYS A 81 2.97 -19.84 -2.45
CA LYS A 81 1.57 -20.20 -2.68
C LYS A 81 1.26 -20.50 -4.15
N VAL A 82 2.16 -20.12 -5.06
CA VAL A 82 1.97 -20.34 -6.51
C VAL A 82 2.72 -21.61 -6.92
N PHE A 83 1.96 -22.67 -7.19
CA PHE A 83 2.53 -23.93 -7.65
C PHE A 83 3.11 -23.78 -9.06
N GLN A 84 4.26 -24.40 -9.29
CA GLN A 84 4.85 -24.46 -10.62
C GLN A 84 5.51 -25.82 -10.85
N PRO A 85 5.25 -26.50 -11.98
CA PRO A 85 5.90 -27.76 -12.31
C PRO A 85 7.42 -27.56 -12.39
N ALA A 86 8.19 -28.43 -11.72
CA ALA A 86 9.64 -28.34 -11.64
C ALA A 86 10.30 -28.55 -13.01
N LYS A 87 10.45 -27.47 -13.79
CA LYS A 87 11.19 -27.51 -15.08
C LYS A 87 12.69 -27.24 -14.89
N LYS A 88 13.10 -26.57 -13.79
CA LYS A 88 14.50 -26.33 -13.38
C LYS A 88 14.60 -26.16 -11.85
N ASN A 89 15.71 -26.59 -11.25
CA ASN A 89 16.06 -26.29 -9.85
C ASN A 89 16.37 -24.79 -9.70
N ILE A 90 15.33 -23.96 -9.54
CA ILE A 90 15.51 -22.54 -9.25
C ILE A 90 15.75 -22.42 -7.74
N LYS A 91 16.97 -22.01 -7.37
CA LYS A 91 17.25 -21.64 -5.98
C LYS A 91 16.42 -20.39 -5.64
N PRO A 92 15.61 -20.41 -4.56
CA PRO A 92 14.88 -19.23 -4.15
C PRO A 92 15.88 -18.12 -3.75
N GLU A 93 15.63 -16.91 -4.24
CA GLU A 93 16.45 -15.72 -3.99
C GLU A 93 15.54 -14.52 -3.65
N LEU A 94 16.00 -13.66 -2.73
CA LEU A 94 15.54 -12.29 -2.61
C LEU A 94 16.27 -11.48 -3.67
N GLN A 95 15.51 -10.82 -4.53
CA GLN A 95 16.03 -9.98 -5.60
C GLN A 95 15.53 -8.56 -5.40
N ILE A 96 16.43 -7.58 -5.44
CA ILE A 96 16.09 -6.17 -5.33
C ILE A 96 16.51 -5.49 -6.62
N PHE A 97 15.55 -4.85 -7.27
CA PHE A 97 15.69 -4.13 -8.52
C PHE A 97 15.53 -2.62 -8.29
N SER A 98 16.06 -1.82 -9.20
CA SER A 98 15.69 -0.41 -9.30
C SER A 98 14.25 -0.27 -9.83
N ALA A 99 13.64 0.91 -9.69
CA ALA A 99 12.36 1.22 -10.32
C ALA A 99 12.34 0.99 -11.85
N ARG A 100 13.51 1.10 -12.51
CA ARG A 100 13.65 0.82 -13.95
C ARG A 100 13.67 -0.66 -14.29
N GLY A 101 13.88 -1.55 -13.32
CA GLY A 101 13.99 -3.00 -13.55
C GLY A 101 15.40 -3.55 -13.65
N ARG A 102 16.42 -2.73 -13.38
CA ARG A 102 17.81 -3.22 -13.23
C ARG A 102 17.99 -3.92 -11.90
N LEU A 103 18.52 -5.15 -11.91
CA LEU A 103 18.89 -5.87 -10.69
C LEU A 103 20.01 -5.12 -9.94
N LEU A 104 19.75 -4.75 -8.68
CA LEU A 104 20.69 -4.05 -7.80
C LEU A 104 21.43 -5.04 -6.91
N ALA A 105 20.68 -5.94 -6.26
CA ALA A 105 21.23 -6.90 -5.31
C ALA A 105 20.40 -8.18 -5.30
N LYS A 106 21.03 -9.27 -4.85
CA LYS A 106 20.34 -10.52 -4.59
C LYS A 106 20.98 -11.33 -3.47
N SER A 107 20.18 -12.10 -2.75
CA SER A 107 20.63 -13.00 -1.68
C SER A 107 19.85 -14.32 -1.74
N PRO A 108 20.45 -15.47 -1.39
CA PRO A 108 19.72 -16.71 -1.18
C PRO A 108 18.55 -16.52 -0.22
N TRP A 109 17.38 -17.05 -0.57
CA TRP A 109 16.17 -17.00 0.24
C TRP A 109 15.91 -18.36 0.88
N THR A 110 16.29 -18.50 2.14
CA THR A 110 16.16 -19.76 2.90
C THR A 110 14.95 -19.75 3.85
N TYR A 111 14.04 -18.79 3.68
CA TYR A 111 12.90 -18.59 4.58
C TYR A 111 11.63 -19.09 3.92
N SER A 112 10.66 -19.51 4.75
CA SER A 112 9.35 -19.93 4.28
C SER A 112 8.23 -19.34 5.11
N ARG A 113 6.99 -19.46 4.61
CA ARG A 113 5.79 -18.94 5.27
C ARG A 113 5.82 -17.43 5.47
N LEU A 114 6.27 -16.71 4.44
CA LEU A 114 6.21 -15.25 4.39
C LEU A 114 4.74 -14.80 4.37
N VAL A 115 4.37 -13.91 5.30
CA VAL A 115 3.01 -13.36 5.42
C VAL A 115 2.91 -12.03 4.70
N THR A 116 3.87 -11.12 4.94
CA THR A 116 3.94 -9.84 4.25
C THR A 116 5.39 -9.38 4.06
N MET A 117 5.61 -8.63 2.99
CA MET A 117 6.88 -8.00 2.63
C MET A 117 6.59 -6.58 2.17
N SER A 118 7.22 -5.59 2.79
CA SER A 118 7.01 -4.17 2.49
C SER A 118 8.24 -3.36 2.88
N TRP A 119 8.38 -2.17 2.31
CA TRP A 119 9.41 -1.22 2.70
C TRP A 119 8.87 -0.24 3.74
N ASN A 120 9.67 0.08 4.75
CA ASN A 120 9.36 1.19 5.64
C ASN A 120 9.79 2.54 5.03
N ASN A 121 9.63 3.64 5.77
CA ASN A 121 9.98 4.98 5.30
C ASN A 121 11.49 5.22 5.18
N ASP A 122 12.32 4.41 5.84
CA ASP A 122 13.78 4.50 5.83
C ASP A 122 14.42 3.58 4.78
N GLU A 123 13.63 3.12 3.80
CA GLU A 123 14.05 2.17 2.75
C GLU A 123 14.65 0.87 3.30
N VAL A 124 14.11 0.42 4.45
CA VAL A 124 14.39 -0.91 4.99
C VAL A 124 13.28 -1.87 4.57
N LEU A 125 13.66 -2.99 3.95
CA LEU A 125 12.73 -4.04 3.57
C LEU A 125 12.36 -4.87 4.80
N VAL A 126 11.08 -4.90 5.16
CA VAL A 126 10.53 -5.62 6.30
C VAL A 126 9.79 -6.86 5.82
N CYS A 127 10.21 -8.03 6.32
CA CYS A 127 9.60 -9.33 6.03
C CYS A 127 9.04 -9.93 7.33
N VAL A 128 7.73 -10.20 7.35
CA VAL A 128 7.03 -10.78 8.50
C VAL A 128 6.59 -12.21 8.16
N PHE A 129 6.90 -13.16 9.04
CA PHE A 129 6.67 -14.59 8.84
C PHE A 129 5.55 -15.14 9.72
N GLN A 130 5.00 -16.28 9.32
CA GLN A 130 3.84 -16.90 9.99
C GLN A 130 4.08 -17.20 11.48
N ASP A 131 5.32 -17.44 11.89
CA ASP A 131 5.66 -17.72 13.29
C ASP A 131 5.83 -16.46 14.16
N GLY A 132 5.52 -15.28 13.62
CA GLY A 132 5.68 -13.99 14.29
C GLY A 132 7.08 -13.42 14.22
N VAL A 133 8.00 -14.06 13.50
CA VAL A 133 9.36 -13.54 13.28
C VAL A 133 9.33 -12.41 12.26
N VAL A 134 10.11 -11.36 12.54
CA VAL A 134 10.40 -10.27 11.62
C VAL A 134 11.87 -10.32 11.23
N ARG A 135 12.14 -10.16 9.94
CA ARG A 135 13.49 -9.96 9.41
C ARG A 135 13.51 -8.71 8.56
N THR A 136 14.54 -7.90 8.73
CA THR A 136 14.73 -6.70 7.92
C THR A 136 15.99 -6.79 7.08
N PHE A 137 15.96 -6.14 5.91
CA PHE A 137 17.05 -6.14 4.95
C PHE A 137 17.32 -4.74 4.41
N SER A 138 18.58 -4.44 4.13
CA SER A 138 18.97 -3.25 3.37
C SER A 138 18.61 -3.40 1.88
N PRO A 139 18.60 -2.30 1.11
CA PRO A 139 18.49 -2.36 -0.36
C PRO A 139 19.56 -3.22 -1.05
N GLN A 140 20.67 -3.51 -0.37
CA GLN A 140 21.75 -4.38 -0.85
C GLN A 140 21.55 -5.85 -0.47
N CYS A 141 20.36 -6.23 0.02
CA CYS A 141 20.02 -7.56 0.55
C CYS A 141 20.83 -7.97 1.80
N GLU A 142 21.43 -7.02 2.53
CA GLU A 142 22.11 -7.32 3.79
C GLU A 142 21.08 -7.51 4.90
N LYS A 143 21.32 -8.48 5.79
CA LYS A 143 20.44 -8.72 6.94
C LYS A 143 20.71 -7.66 8.00
N LEU A 144 19.66 -6.94 8.42
CA LEU A 144 19.78 -5.88 9.42
C LEU A 144 19.35 -6.38 10.80
N HIS A 145 18.06 -6.67 10.97
CA HIS A 145 17.50 -7.09 12.26
C HIS A 145 16.71 -8.40 12.14
N PHE A 146 16.65 -9.13 13.26
CA PHE A 146 15.88 -10.37 13.42
C PHE A 146 15.34 -10.42 14.84
N PHE A 147 14.01 -10.47 14.97
CA PHE A 147 13.33 -10.54 16.26
C PHE A 147 11.96 -11.22 16.11
N SER A 148 11.37 -11.66 17.22
CA SER A 148 10.00 -12.16 17.27
C SER A 148 9.08 -11.09 17.82
N LEU A 149 7.90 -10.90 17.22
CA LEU A 149 6.90 -9.94 17.70
C LEU A 149 6.46 -10.30 19.13
N ASP A 150 5.96 -11.52 19.32
CA ASP A 150 5.50 -12.03 20.60
C ASP A 150 5.49 -13.58 20.56
N GLU A 151 5.83 -14.24 21.66
CA GLU A 151 5.86 -15.71 21.72
C GLU A 151 4.45 -16.34 21.65
N ARG A 152 3.43 -15.61 22.10
CA ARG A 152 2.03 -16.07 22.08
C ARG A 152 1.52 -16.35 20.68
N ILE A 153 2.05 -15.65 19.66
CA ILE A 153 1.67 -15.83 18.26
C ILE A 153 1.79 -17.30 17.82
N LYS A 154 2.82 -18.03 18.27
CA LYS A 154 3.00 -19.45 17.93
C LYS A 154 1.93 -20.34 18.55
N VAL A 155 1.56 -20.05 19.79
CA VAL A 155 0.51 -20.78 20.53
C VAL A 155 -0.87 -20.51 19.92
N GLU A 156 -1.06 -19.32 19.36
CA GLU A 156 -2.28 -18.88 18.67
C GLU A 156 -2.37 -19.33 17.20
N GLY A 157 -1.54 -20.29 16.78
CA GLY A 157 -1.57 -20.86 15.43
C GLY A 157 -0.82 -20.06 14.36
N GLY A 158 -0.04 -19.05 14.77
CA GLY A 158 0.72 -18.19 13.88
C GLY A 158 -0.09 -17.07 13.25
N LEU A 159 0.59 -16.22 12.48
CA LEU A 159 -0.01 -15.09 11.77
C LEU A 159 -0.78 -15.56 10.54
N VAL A 160 -2.01 -15.09 10.40
CA VAL A 160 -2.83 -15.27 9.19
C VAL A 160 -2.76 -14.05 8.27
N GLN A 161 -2.52 -12.86 8.84
CA GLN A 161 -2.41 -11.61 8.08
C GLN A 161 -1.52 -10.62 8.82
N ALA A 162 -0.83 -9.77 8.08
CA ALA A 162 -0.05 -8.67 8.63
C ALA A 162 0.06 -7.53 7.61
N ALA A 163 0.20 -6.31 8.10
CA ALA A 163 0.53 -5.15 7.28
C ALA A 163 1.67 -4.36 7.93
N VAL A 164 2.53 -3.81 7.08
CA VAL A 164 3.62 -2.92 7.47
C VAL A 164 3.21 -1.52 7.02
N GLY A 165 3.09 -0.61 7.99
CA GLY A 165 2.81 0.80 7.76
C GLY A 165 4.08 1.64 7.86
N GLY A 166 3.94 2.96 7.72
CA GLY A 166 5.07 3.89 7.84
C GLY A 166 5.71 3.88 9.24
N CYS A 167 4.94 3.57 10.29
CA CYS A 167 5.36 3.65 11.69
C CYS A 167 5.45 2.31 12.42
N GLY A 168 4.97 1.20 11.84
CA GLY A 168 5.01 -0.07 12.56
C GLY A 168 4.45 -1.26 11.79
N ILE A 169 4.24 -2.35 12.52
CA ILE A 169 3.74 -3.63 12.01
C ILE A 169 2.47 -3.98 12.76
N VAL A 170 1.38 -4.24 12.04
CA VAL A 170 0.18 -4.84 12.60
C VAL A 170 0.09 -6.29 12.14
N ALA A 171 -0.25 -7.17 13.05
CA ALA A 171 -0.32 -8.60 12.81
C ALA A 171 -1.58 -9.20 13.43
N LEU A 172 -2.16 -10.18 12.74
CA LEU A 172 -3.35 -10.92 13.16
C LEU A 172 -3.02 -12.41 13.23
N THR A 173 -3.31 -13.04 14.35
CA THR A 173 -3.09 -14.48 14.56
C THR A 173 -4.28 -15.32 14.09
N ALA A 174 -4.11 -16.64 13.98
CA ALA A 174 -5.20 -17.56 13.65
C ALA A 174 -6.29 -17.61 14.73
N ALA A 175 -5.95 -17.24 15.97
CA ALA A 175 -6.90 -17.01 17.07
C ALA A 175 -7.63 -15.65 16.97
N LEU A 176 -7.39 -14.88 15.91
CA LEU A 176 -7.97 -13.55 15.65
C LEU A 176 -7.56 -12.45 16.65
N ASN A 177 -6.41 -12.61 17.32
CA ASN A 177 -5.84 -11.57 18.17
C ASN A 177 -4.95 -10.64 17.37
N PHE A 178 -5.09 -9.34 17.62
CA PHE A 178 -4.28 -8.30 16.99
C PHE A 178 -3.07 -7.93 17.84
N TYR A 179 -1.93 -7.77 17.15
CA TYR A 179 -0.68 -7.29 17.70
C TYR A 179 -0.23 -6.07 16.91
N TYR A 180 0.33 -5.07 17.59
CA TYR A 180 1.01 -3.94 16.97
C TYR A 180 2.43 -3.79 17.51
N ASN A 181 3.40 -3.65 16.62
CA ASN A 181 4.79 -3.44 16.97
C ASN A 181 5.28 -2.10 16.43
N ASP A 182 5.69 -1.22 17.34
CA ASP A 182 6.07 0.16 17.07
C ASP A 182 7.58 0.31 16.78
N ALA A 183 8.14 -0.64 16.01
CA ALA A 183 9.56 -0.69 15.68
C ALA A 183 9.82 -1.62 14.49
N PHE A 184 10.99 -1.47 13.87
CA PHE A 184 11.47 -2.35 12.80
C PHE A 184 12.81 -3.04 13.12
N ASP A 185 13.42 -2.70 14.26
CA ASP A 185 14.73 -3.18 14.71
C ASP A 185 14.65 -4.08 15.96
N ARG A 186 13.54 -4.01 16.70
CA ARG A 186 13.30 -4.74 17.95
C ARG A 186 11.81 -5.00 18.18
N SER A 187 11.51 -5.87 19.15
CA SER A 187 10.14 -6.07 19.64
C SER A 187 9.74 -4.96 20.62
N GLN A 188 8.68 -4.24 20.28
CA GLN A 188 7.90 -3.32 21.09
C GLN A 188 6.41 -3.61 20.87
N THR A 189 6.08 -4.89 20.97
CA THR A 189 4.74 -5.37 20.64
C THR A 189 3.75 -5.10 21.77
N ILE A 190 2.58 -4.60 21.41
CA ILE A 190 1.40 -4.55 22.26
C ILE A 190 0.30 -5.41 21.67
N VAL A 191 -0.54 -5.96 22.55
CA VAL A 191 -1.78 -6.66 22.15
C VAL A 191 -2.89 -5.62 22.08
N LEU A 192 -3.68 -5.69 21.01
CA LEU A 192 -4.81 -4.79 20.81
C LEU A 192 -6.11 -5.41 21.32
N PRO A 193 -7.15 -4.59 21.57
CA PRO A 193 -8.45 -5.09 22.00
C PRO A 193 -9.05 -6.12 21.04
N ASP A 194 -9.88 -7.00 21.60
CA ASP A 194 -10.69 -7.90 20.79
C ASP A 194 -11.63 -7.10 19.87
N THR A 195 -11.63 -7.49 18.61
CA THR A 195 -12.42 -6.86 17.53
C THR A 195 -13.75 -7.56 17.31
N GLY A 196 -13.99 -8.71 17.95
CA GLY A 196 -15.19 -9.53 17.77
C GLY A 196 -15.27 -10.18 16.38
N LEU A 197 -14.13 -10.31 15.69
CA LEU A 197 -14.05 -10.94 14.38
C LEU A 197 -14.45 -12.42 14.47
N ARG A 198 -15.19 -12.89 13.46
CA ARG A 198 -15.54 -14.30 13.29
C ARG A 198 -14.62 -15.05 12.31
N GLY A 199 -13.76 -14.31 11.63
CA GLY A 199 -12.80 -14.82 10.65
C GLY A 199 -11.80 -13.72 10.27
N PRO A 200 -10.78 -14.06 9.46
CA PRO A 200 -9.79 -13.08 8.99
C PRO A 200 -10.46 -11.93 8.21
N PRO A 201 -10.00 -10.69 8.36
CA PRO A 201 -10.53 -9.55 7.61
C PRO A 201 -10.11 -9.64 6.14
N LEU A 202 -10.87 -8.97 5.28
CA LEU A 202 -10.58 -8.91 3.85
C LEU A 202 -9.36 -8.03 3.56
N SER A 203 -9.19 -6.96 4.34
CA SER A 203 -8.07 -6.04 4.20
C SER A 203 -7.83 -5.31 5.53
N LEU A 204 -6.59 -4.90 5.77
CA LEU A 204 -6.22 -4.10 6.93
C LEU A 204 -5.06 -3.17 6.58
N CYS A 205 -5.01 -2.01 7.21
CA CYS A 205 -3.91 -1.05 7.05
C CYS A 205 -3.68 -0.23 8.32
N ILE A 206 -2.45 0.28 8.48
CA ILE A 206 -2.10 1.22 9.55
C ILE A 206 -2.29 2.63 9.01
N LEU A 207 -3.04 3.45 9.71
CA LEU A 207 -3.11 4.88 9.46
C LEU A 207 -1.99 5.57 10.23
N PRO A 208 -1.26 6.52 9.61
CA PRO A 208 -0.36 7.38 10.36
C PRO A 208 -1.17 8.25 11.33
N ALA A 209 -0.48 8.83 12.31
CA ALA A 209 -1.10 9.75 13.23
C ALA A 209 -1.78 10.90 12.47
N ALA A 210 -2.91 11.37 12.99
CA ALA A 210 -3.54 12.54 12.44
C ALA A 210 -2.56 13.72 12.59
N PRO A 211 -2.30 14.50 11.54
CA PRO A 211 -1.56 15.74 11.72
C PRO A 211 -2.28 16.56 12.78
N CYS A 212 -1.53 17.01 13.80
CA CYS A 212 -2.09 17.79 14.88
C CYS A 212 -2.80 19.01 14.29
N ALA A 213 -4.10 19.18 14.56
CA ALA A 213 -4.92 20.31 14.11
C ALA A 213 -4.51 21.67 14.73
N GLY A 214 -3.27 21.78 15.22
CA GLY A 214 -2.71 22.95 15.89
C GLY A 214 -1.54 23.62 15.14
N SER A 215 -1.20 23.19 13.91
CA SER A 215 -0.34 24.02 13.06
C SER A 215 -1.15 25.25 12.64
N ASP A 216 -0.58 26.44 12.83
CA ASP A 216 -1.21 27.72 12.51
C ASP A 216 -1.84 27.68 11.10
N PRO A 217 -3.07 28.19 10.89
CA PRO A 217 -3.72 28.22 9.57
C PRO A 217 -2.95 29.05 8.52
N ASN A 218 -1.91 29.79 8.94
CA ASN A 218 -1.02 30.54 8.07
C ASN A 218 0.29 29.81 7.72
N GLU A 219 0.56 28.66 8.35
CA GLU A 219 1.75 27.85 8.06
C GLU A 219 1.48 26.95 6.84
N LYS A 220 1.55 27.55 5.65
CA LYS A 220 1.52 26.85 4.35
C LYS A 220 2.82 26.07 4.08
N THR A 221 3.41 25.47 5.09
CA THR A 221 4.62 24.69 4.93
C THR A 221 4.20 23.26 4.61
N PHE A 222 4.35 22.88 3.34
CA PHE A 222 4.30 21.48 2.89
C PHE A 222 5.46 20.71 3.50
N SER A 223 5.38 20.38 4.80
CA SER A 223 6.35 19.51 5.44
C SER A 223 5.92 18.07 5.20
N TRP A 224 6.45 17.49 4.13
CA TRP A 224 6.43 16.04 3.88
C TRP A 224 6.98 15.24 5.08
N PHE A 225 7.86 15.89 5.85
CA PHE A 225 8.52 15.36 7.04
C PHE A 225 8.24 16.31 8.22
N SER A 226 7.04 16.29 8.79
CA SER A 226 6.86 16.85 10.13
C SER A 226 6.94 15.70 11.13
N PRO A 227 8.08 15.51 11.81
CA PRO A 227 8.12 14.62 12.95
C PRO A 227 7.45 15.38 14.10
N SER A 228 6.15 15.17 14.30
CA SER A 228 5.46 15.70 15.49
C SER A 228 5.97 14.99 16.74
N THR A 229 7.07 15.50 17.29
CA THR A 229 7.85 14.91 18.39
C THR A 229 7.30 15.19 19.79
N THR A 230 6.01 15.42 19.98
CA THR A 230 5.51 15.82 21.32
C THR A 230 4.16 15.23 21.75
N LYS A 231 3.52 14.37 20.96
CA LYS A 231 2.37 13.57 21.44
C LYS A 231 2.60 12.11 21.07
N LEU A 232 2.41 11.20 22.03
CA LEU A 232 2.38 9.77 21.75
C LEU A 232 1.31 9.57 20.67
N GLU A 233 1.76 9.30 19.45
CA GLU A 233 0.89 9.18 18.30
C GLU A 233 -0.13 8.07 18.57
N GLU A 234 -1.42 8.40 18.45
CA GLU A 234 -2.47 7.44 18.74
C GLU A 234 -2.51 6.43 17.58
N LEU A 235 -2.15 5.19 17.89
CA LEU A 235 -2.22 4.05 16.98
C LEU A 235 -3.63 3.96 16.38
N ARG A 236 -3.72 3.89 15.06
CA ARG A 236 -4.98 3.70 14.35
C ARG A 236 -4.81 2.66 13.25
N ILE A 237 -5.57 1.59 13.34
CA ILE A 237 -5.60 0.51 12.35
C ILE A 237 -7.01 0.44 11.80
N VAL A 238 -7.13 0.36 10.48
CA VAL A 238 -8.42 0.13 9.82
C VAL A 238 -8.49 -1.33 9.39
N VAL A 239 -9.60 -1.97 9.73
CA VAL A 239 -9.86 -3.39 9.45
C VAL A 239 -11.17 -3.52 8.69
N ALA A 240 -11.12 -4.03 7.46
CA ALA A 240 -12.30 -4.30 6.65
C ALA A 240 -12.75 -5.76 6.84
N THR A 241 -13.94 -5.95 7.39
CA THR A 241 -14.46 -7.30 7.70
C THR A 241 -15.25 -7.88 6.52
N GLU A 242 -15.38 -9.21 6.51
CA GLU A 242 -16.23 -9.91 5.54
C GLU A 242 -17.72 -9.57 5.71
N SER A 243 -18.15 -9.21 6.92
CA SER A 243 -19.53 -8.84 7.22
C SER A 243 -19.94 -7.46 6.68
N GLY A 244 -19.02 -6.69 6.10
CA GLY A 244 -19.27 -5.35 5.61
C GLY A 244 -18.76 -4.21 6.50
N ALA A 245 -18.42 -4.49 7.75
CA ALA A 245 -18.01 -3.45 8.69
C ALA A 245 -16.59 -2.93 8.38
N LEU A 246 -16.39 -1.64 8.56
CA LEU A 246 -15.07 -1.02 8.54
C LEU A 246 -14.73 -0.61 9.97
N LEU A 247 -13.86 -1.36 10.63
CA LEU A 247 -13.51 -1.14 12.03
C LEU A 247 -12.31 -0.22 12.12
N LEU A 248 -12.36 0.73 13.05
CA LEU A 248 -11.22 1.51 13.51
C LEU A 248 -10.77 0.94 14.86
N LEU A 249 -9.59 0.35 14.86
CA LEU A 249 -8.93 -0.24 16.02
C LEU A 249 -7.83 0.69 16.51
N ASP A 250 -7.87 1.05 17.79
CA ASP A 250 -6.80 1.74 18.49
C ASP A 250 -6.28 0.89 19.65
N ARG A 251 -5.43 1.47 20.51
CA ARG A 251 -4.85 0.76 21.66
C ARG A 251 -5.88 0.29 22.69
N HIS A 252 -7.05 0.93 22.75
CA HIS A 252 -8.02 0.79 23.84
C HIS A 252 -9.39 0.30 23.40
N LYS A 253 -9.80 0.57 22.15
CA LYS A 253 -11.12 0.23 21.64
C LYS A 253 -11.08 -0.18 20.16
N CYS A 254 -12.14 -0.87 19.77
CA CYS A 254 -12.49 -1.15 18.40
C CYS A 254 -13.86 -0.53 18.13
N VAL A 255 -13.98 0.31 17.10
CA VAL A 255 -15.21 1.03 16.77
C VAL A 255 -15.59 0.75 15.32
N ASP A 256 -16.83 0.34 15.08
CA ASP A 256 -17.39 0.28 13.72
C ASP A 256 -17.66 1.68 13.20
N LEU A 257 -17.09 1.99 12.03
CA LEU A 257 -17.26 3.25 11.34
C LEU A 257 -18.62 3.38 10.63
N LYS A 258 -19.41 2.30 10.56
CA LYS A 258 -20.78 2.28 10.03
C LYS A 258 -20.89 2.85 8.61
N LEU A 259 -20.04 2.36 7.72
CA LEU A 259 -20.09 2.69 6.30
C LEU A 259 -20.95 1.67 5.54
N ASP A 260 -21.90 2.16 4.75
CA ASP A 260 -22.92 1.34 4.09
C ASP A 260 -22.45 0.59 2.82
N ASP A 261 -21.20 0.83 2.37
CA ASP A 261 -20.70 0.33 1.08
C ASP A 261 -19.81 -0.92 1.19
N GLY A 262 -19.69 -1.50 2.39
CA GLY A 262 -18.95 -2.73 2.58
C GLY A 262 -19.58 -3.94 1.85
N PRO A 263 -18.87 -5.07 1.77
CA PRO A 263 -17.54 -5.32 2.32
C PRO A 263 -16.42 -4.73 1.45
N PHE A 264 -15.47 -4.08 2.12
CA PHE A 264 -14.28 -3.52 1.49
C PHE A 264 -13.21 -4.59 1.31
N VAL A 265 -12.79 -4.82 0.07
CA VAL A 265 -11.82 -5.86 -0.30
C VAL A 265 -10.39 -5.33 -0.39
N ALA A 266 -10.22 -4.01 -0.53
CA ALA A 266 -8.90 -3.41 -0.56
C ALA A 266 -8.89 -2.03 0.11
N LEU A 267 -7.88 -1.81 0.94
CA LEU A 267 -7.59 -0.55 1.60
C LEU A 267 -6.22 -0.06 1.13
N SER A 268 -6.12 1.24 0.82
CA SER A 268 -4.83 1.87 0.52
C SER A 268 -4.77 3.25 1.14
N VAL A 269 -3.69 3.51 1.88
CA VAL A 269 -3.43 4.79 2.52
C VAL A 269 -2.57 5.64 1.58
N SER A 270 -2.97 6.88 1.38
CA SER A 270 -2.22 7.86 0.59
C SER A 270 -0.83 8.09 1.17
N ARG A 271 0.07 8.60 0.33
CA ARG A 271 1.47 8.69 0.74
C ARG A 271 1.69 9.71 1.87
N SER A 272 0.91 10.80 1.90
CA SER A 272 0.92 11.73 3.05
C SER A 272 0.20 11.19 4.28
N GLY A 273 -0.56 10.10 4.14
CA GLY A 273 -1.37 9.57 5.22
C GLY A 273 -2.69 10.29 5.45
N ARG A 274 -3.04 11.29 4.64
CA ARG A 274 -4.23 12.14 4.83
C ARG A 274 -5.51 11.55 4.26
N LEU A 275 -5.37 10.66 3.28
CA LEU A 275 -6.46 10.01 2.57
C LEU A 275 -6.37 8.49 2.71
N LEU A 276 -7.53 7.85 2.79
CA LEU A 276 -7.71 6.41 2.74
C LEU A 276 -8.66 6.07 1.59
N ALA A 277 -8.22 5.21 0.67
CA ALA A 277 -9.06 4.62 -0.35
C ALA A 277 -9.58 3.27 0.13
N CYS A 278 -10.89 3.07 0.04
CA CYS A 278 -11.59 1.84 0.38
C CYS A 278 -12.35 1.35 -0.86
N LEU A 279 -11.94 0.22 -1.42
CA LEU A 279 -12.62 -0.42 -2.55
C LEU A 279 -13.54 -1.53 -2.05
N SER A 280 -14.82 -1.41 -2.35
CA SER A 280 -15.84 -2.42 -2.09
C SER A 280 -15.78 -3.57 -3.08
N SER A 281 -16.24 -4.75 -2.64
CA SER A 281 -16.49 -5.91 -3.51
C SER A 281 -17.49 -5.62 -4.64
N THR A 282 -18.34 -4.59 -4.49
CA THR A 282 -19.31 -4.15 -5.49
C THR A 282 -18.73 -3.19 -6.53
N GLY A 283 -17.46 -2.75 -6.38
CA GLY A 283 -16.83 -1.75 -7.23
C GLY A 283 -16.96 -0.30 -6.73
N GLN A 284 -17.68 -0.09 -5.62
CA GLN A 284 -17.75 1.23 -4.99
C GLN A 284 -16.38 1.61 -4.37
N LEU A 285 -15.81 2.73 -4.80
CA LEU A 285 -14.58 3.28 -4.24
C LEU A 285 -14.93 4.47 -3.34
N ARG A 286 -14.52 4.42 -2.08
CA ARG A 286 -14.64 5.53 -1.12
C ARG A 286 -13.27 6.11 -0.83
N VAL A 287 -13.14 7.42 -0.93
CA VAL A 287 -11.96 8.17 -0.48
C VAL A 287 -12.34 8.89 0.81
N LEU A 288 -11.68 8.56 1.92
CA LEU A 288 -11.96 9.11 3.25
C LEU A 288 -10.80 10.00 3.72
N SER A 289 -11.11 11.04 4.50
CA SER A 289 -10.07 11.80 5.22
C SER A 289 -9.65 11.07 6.49
N THR A 290 -8.37 10.76 6.66
CA THR A 290 -7.88 10.06 7.86
C THR A 290 -7.96 10.89 9.13
N ALA A 291 -8.02 12.23 9.05
CA ALA A 291 -8.21 13.11 10.20
C ALA A 291 -9.65 13.10 10.74
N GLY A 292 -10.63 12.81 9.88
CA GLY A 292 -12.06 12.89 10.20
C GLY A 292 -12.85 11.66 9.79
N ILE A 293 -12.21 10.48 9.74
CA ILE A 293 -12.87 9.22 9.41
C ILE A 293 -14.12 9.05 10.31
N PRO A 294 -15.30 8.72 9.74
CA PRO A 294 -15.52 8.17 8.40
C PRO A 294 -15.94 9.18 7.31
N ARG A 295 -15.62 10.48 7.43
CA ARG A 295 -16.01 11.49 6.43
C ARG A 295 -15.43 11.16 5.05
N ALA A 296 -16.33 10.84 4.12
CA ALA A 296 -16.00 10.67 2.71
C ALA A 296 -15.73 12.02 2.03
N ILE A 297 -14.68 12.04 1.23
CA ILE A 297 -14.28 13.15 0.36
C ILE A 297 -14.81 12.90 -1.06
N ALA A 298 -14.72 11.66 -1.52
CA ALA A 298 -15.22 11.23 -2.82
C ALA A 298 -15.75 9.80 -2.74
N SER A 299 -16.71 9.48 -3.61
CA SER A 299 -17.33 8.16 -3.69
C SER A 299 -17.60 7.74 -5.15
N PRO A 300 -16.58 7.67 -6.02
CA PRO A 300 -16.79 7.22 -7.39
C PRO A 300 -17.17 5.73 -7.42
N PHE A 301 -18.01 5.38 -8.38
CA PHE A 301 -18.36 3.99 -8.65
C PHE A 301 -17.61 3.51 -9.90
N LEU A 302 -16.95 2.36 -9.79
CA LEU A 302 -16.22 1.76 -10.91
C LEU A 302 -17.17 0.88 -11.73
N GLU A 303 -17.88 1.48 -12.70
CA GLU A 303 -18.73 0.75 -13.65
C GLU A 303 -17.90 -0.12 -14.61
N ARG A 304 -18.49 -1.28 -14.99
CA ARG A 304 -18.06 -2.24 -16.05
C ARG A 304 -17.00 -3.31 -15.68
N GLN A 305 -17.47 -4.55 -15.58
CA GLN A 305 -16.76 -5.82 -15.91
C GLN A 305 -15.51 -6.22 -15.12
N MET A 306 -14.99 -5.41 -14.20
CA MET A 306 -13.66 -5.63 -13.65
C MET A 306 -13.63 -5.66 -12.12
N ARG A 307 -12.93 -6.65 -11.55
CA ARG A 307 -12.64 -6.77 -10.12
C ARG A 307 -11.20 -6.31 -9.89
N PRO A 308 -10.97 -5.05 -9.46
CA PRO A 308 -9.61 -4.60 -9.20
C PRO A 308 -8.98 -5.49 -8.14
N LYS A 309 -7.82 -6.07 -8.45
CA LYS A 309 -7.04 -6.88 -7.51
C LYS A 309 -6.29 -6.02 -6.51
N GLN A 310 -5.95 -4.80 -6.90
CA GLN A 310 -5.18 -3.89 -6.07
C GLN A 310 -5.56 -2.45 -6.36
N VAL A 311 -5.55 -1.63 -5.31
CA VAL A 311 -5.64 -0.17 -5.37
C VAL A 311 -4.42 0.39 -4.66
N GLN A 312 -3.73 1.34 -5.27
CA GLN A 312 -2.62 2.06 -4.64
C GLN A 312 -2.63 3.53 -4.96
N TRP A 313 -2.24 4.34 -3.99
CA TRP A 313 -2.03 5.77 -4.20
C TRP A 313 -0.73 6.05 -4.94
N CYS A 314 -0.80 6.95 -5.90
CA CYS A 314 0.34 7.60 -6.53
C CYS A 314 0.40 9.05 -6.03
N GLY A 315 1.09 9.27 -4.92
CA GLY A 315 1.02 10.54 -4.19
C GLY A 315 -0.27 10.65 -3.39
N ASP A 316 -0.95 11.79 -3.50
CA ASP A 316 -2.23 12.07 -2.84
C ASP A 316 -3.37 12.38 -3.83
N ASP A 317 -3.04 12.49 -5.12
CA ASP A 317 -3.95 13.05 -6.12
C ASP A 317 -4.42 12.00 -7.15
N CYS A 318 -3.80 10.83 -7.14
CA CYS A 318 -4.03 9.78 -8.13
C CYS A 318 -4.12 8.41 -7.46
N LEU A 319 -5.04 7.59 -7.95
CA LEU A 319 -5.19 6.19 -7.58
C LEU A 319 -4.90 5.32 -8.80
N ALA A 320 -3.97 4.38 -8.65
CA ALA A 320 -3.72 3.32 -9.60
C ALA A 320 -4.56 2.10 -9.21
N LEU A 321 -5.26 1.54 -10.19
CA LEU A 321 -6.06 0.31 -10.04
C LEU A 321 -5.43 -0.78 -10.90
N TYR A 322 -5.07 -1.91 -10.29
CA TYR A 322 -4.67 -3.09 -11.04
C TYR A 322 -5.87 -3.97 -11.27
N ILE A 323 -6.22 -4.11 -12.54
CA ILE A 323 -7.38 -4.85 -13.01
C ILE A 323 -6.86 -5.91 -13.99
N PRO A 324 -6.88 -7.21 -13.62
CA PRO A 324 -6.49 -8.26 -14.53
C PRO A 324 -7.58 -8.46 -15.59
N MET A 325 -7.24 -8.29 -16.86
CA MET A 325 -8.11 -8.67 -17.97
C MET A 325 -7.73 -10.07 -18.44
N HIS A 326 -8.65 -11.02 -18.35
CA HIS A 326 -8.44 -12.33 -18.96
C HIS A 326 -8.79 -12.24 -20.44
N THR A 327 -7.82 -12.51 -21.31
CA THR A 327 -8.08 -12.64 -22.74
C THR A 327 -8.87 -13.94 -23.00
N PRO A 328 -9.56 -14.06 -24.15
CA PRO A 328 -10.19 -15.32 -24.56
C PRO A 328 -9.22 -16.51 -24.67
N SER A 329 -7.91 -16.25 -24.80
CA SER A 329 -6.85 -17.26 -24.79
C SER A 329 -6.47 -17.75 -23.38
N GLY A 330 -6.99 -17.11 -22.33
CA GLY A 330 -6.67 -17.43 -20.93
C GLY A 330 -5.44 -16.68 -20.39
N ASP A 331 -4.84 -15.79 -21.19
CA ASP A 331 -3.74 -14.95 -20.74
C ASP A 331 -4.25 -13.79 -19.89
N VAL A 332 -3.44 -13.33 -18.94
CA VAL A 332 -3.73 -12.13 -18.14
C VAL A 332 -3.06 -10.93 -18.81
N GLN A 333 -3.85 -9.92 -19.16
CA GLN A 333 -3.43 -8.59 -19.60
C GLN A 333 -3.65 -7.56 -18.51
#